data_AF-U9TP46-F1
#
_entry.id   AF-U9TP46-F1
#
_cell.length_a   1.000
_cell.length_b   1.000
_cell.length_c   1.000
_cell.angle_alpha   90.00
_cell.angle_beta   90.00
_cell.angle_gamma   90.00
#
_symmetry.space_group_name_H-M   'P 1'
#
loop_
_entity.id
_entity.type
_entity.pdbx_description
1 polymer ?
#
loop_
_entity_poly.entity_id
_entity_poly.type
_entity_poly.pdbx_seq_one_letter_code
_entity_poly.pdbx_strand_id
1 'polypeptide(L)'
;DISTLYSCVLVNRFWCRLAIPLLWNNPFSIPTRNCKFIETYLHHLNDDLKAKLNEYKINDNIFPPNTLFNYTIFLKQLHTRK
;
A
#
# COMPACT_ATOMS: atom_id res chain seq x y z
N ASP A 1 -12.81 4.22 13.61
CA ASP A 1 -13.43 4.51 12.30
C ASP A 1 -12.42 4.83 11.21
N ILE A 2 -12.47 4.07 10.12
CA ILE A 2 -11.60 4.24 8.95
C ILE A 2 -11.90 5.57 8.23
N SER A 3 -13.17 5.97 8.17
CA SER A 3 -13.58 7.27 7.64
C SER A 3 -12.90 8.44 8.35
N THR A 4 -12.81 8.38 9.68
CA THR A 4 -12.14 9.42 10.48
C THR A 4 -10.65 9.48 10.18
N LEU A 5 -9.99 8.32 10.02
CA LEU A 5 -8.59 8.28 9.62
C LEU A 5 -8.36 8.90 8.23
N TYR A 6 -9.25 8.65 7.27
CA TYR A 6 -9.20 9.32 5.97
C TYR A 6 -9.34 10.84 6.10
N SER A 7 -10.26 11.32 6.94
CA SER A 7 -10.35 12.76 7.23
C SER A 7 -9.07 13.30 7.86
N CYS A 8 -8.45 12.59 8.82
CA CYS A 8 -7.18 12.98 9.44
C CYS A 8 -6.03 13.13 8.43
N VAL A 9 -5.96 12.27 7.40
CA VAL A 9 -4.93 12.38 6.34
C VAL A 9 -4.99 13.72 5.61
N LEU A 10 -6.18 14.31 5.48
CA LEU A 10 -6.41 15.55 4.74
C LEU A 10 -6.22 16.83 5.59
N VAL A 11 -6.11 16.71 6.91
CA VAL A 11 -6.01 17.88 7.81
C VAL A 11 -4.67 18.60 7.66
N ASN A 12 -3.55 17.89 7.87
CA ASN A 12 -2.19 18.45 7.73
C ASN A 12 -1.14 17.32 7.62
N ARG A 13 0.13 17.71 7.37
CA ARG A 13 1.25 16.76 7.24
C ARG A 13 1.47 15.93 8.51
N PHE A 14 1.21 16.47 9.70
CA PHE A 14 1.40 15.75 10.96
C PHE A 14 0.38 14.62 11.12
N TRP A 15 -0.92 14.94 10.99
CA TRP A 15 -2.00 13.95 11.04
C TRP A 15 -1.90 12.92 9.91
N CYS A 16 -1.48 13.34 8.71
CA CYS A 16 -1.18 12.43 7.61
C CYS A 16 -0.13 11.37 7.99
N ARG A 17 0.99 11.77 8.59
CA ARG A 17 2.05 10.83 9.01
C ARG A 17 1.58 9.84 10.10
N LEU A 18 0.61 10.21 10.93
CA LEU A 18 0.06 9.34 11.96
C LEU A 18 -1.05 8.43 11.43
N ALA A 19 -1.90 8.94 10.54
CA ALA A 19 -3.03 8.20 10.00
C ALA A 19 -2.63 7.18 8.93
N ILE A 20 -1.59 7.47 8.12
CA ILE A 20 -1.10 6.57 7.06
C ILE A 20 -0.70 5.18 7.63
N PRO A 21 0.15 5.05 8.65
CA PRO A 21 0.49 3.73 9.22
C PRO A 21 -0.73 2.97 9.74
N LEU A 22 -1.74 3.66 10.27
CA LEU A 22 -2.96 3.04 10.80
C LEU A 22 -3.87 2.53 9.69
N LEU A 23 -4.02 3.30 8.60
CA LEU A 23 -4.80 2.91 7.42
C LEU A 23 -4.17 1.74 6.67
N TRP A 24 -2.84 1.74 6.54
CA TRP A 24 -2.09 0.74 5.79
C TRP A 24 -1.68 -0.48 6.63
N ASN A 25 -2.13 -0.54 7.90
CA ASN A 25 -1.93 -1.67 8.80
C ASN A 25 -2.63 -2.95 8.33
N ASN A 26 -3.85 -2.80 7.82
CA ASN A 26 -4.66 -3.89 7.24
C ASN A 26 -5.49 -3.35 6.05
N PRO A 27 -4.86 -3.14 4.89
CA PRO A 27 -5.50 -2.56 3.72
C PRO A 27 -6.61 -3.46 3.14
N PHE A 28 -6.53 -4.77 3.37
CA PHE A 28 -7.45 -5.78 2.82
C PHE A 28 -8.74 -5.93 3.64
N SER A 29 -8.78 -5.40 4.86
CA SER A 29 -10.00 -5.37 5.69
C SER A 29 -11.05 -4.40 5.11
N ILE A 30 -10.59 -3.40 4.36
CA ILE A 30 -11.48 -2.48 3.67
C ILE A 30 -11.90 -3.14 2.36
N PRO A 31 -13.20 -3.37 2.10
CA PRO A 31 -13.68 -3.89 0.83
C PRO A 31 -13.60 -2.78 -0.25
N THR A 32 -12.39 -2.37 -0.59
CA THR A 32 -12.13 -1.48 -1.71
C THR A 32 -11.99 -2.33 -2.97
N ARG A 33 -12.91 -2.13 -3.91
CA ARG A 33 -12.94 -2.77 -5.23
C ARG A 33 -11.69 -2.46 -6.09
N ASN A 34 -10.83 -1.56 -5.61
CA ASN A 34 -9.69 -1.02 -6.33
C ASN A 34 -8.40 -1.63 -5.80
N CYS A 35 -7.80 -2.54 -6.57
CA CYS A 35 -6.51 -3.19 -6.27
C CYS A 35 -5.29 -2.23 -6.31
N LYS A 36 -5.49 -0.91 -6.35
CA LYS A 36 -4.43 0.10 -6.42
C LYS A 36 -3.45 0.02 -5.23
N PHE A 37 -3.92 -0.45 -4.08
CA PHE A 37 -3.03 -0.70 -2.94
C PHE A 37 -2.05 -1.84 -3.22
N ILE A 38 -2.45 -2.89 -3.95
CA ILE A 38 -1.56 -3.99 -4.35
C ILE A 38 -0.45 -3.45 -5.24
N GLU A 39 -0.77 -2.63 -6.24
CA GLU A 39 0.22 -1.97 -7.10
C GLU A 39 1.23 -1.15 -6.28
N THR A 40 0.72 -0.42 -5.28
CA THR A 40 1.55 0.37 -4.35
C THR A 40 2.50 -0.51 -3.53
N TYR A 41 2.05 -1.69 -3.08
CA TYR A 41 2.92 -2.64 -2.38
C TYR A 41 3.96 -3.27 -3.30
N LEU A 42 3.55 -3.68 -4.50
CA LEU A 42 4.43 -4.28 -5.50
C LEU A 42 5.56 -3.33 -5.90
N HIS A 43 5.30 -2.01 -5.98
CA HIS A 43 6.33 -0.99 -6.23
C HIS A 43 7.47 -1.04 -5.20
N HIS A 44 7.14 -1.27 -3.93
CA HIS A 44 8.09 -1.23 -2.82
C HIS A 44 8.76 -2.58 -2.53
N LEU A 45 8.48 -3.61 -3.34
CA LEU A 45 9.18 -4.88 -3.22
C LEU A 45 10.65 -4.75 -3.60
N ASN A 46 11.47 -5.65 -3.06
CA ASN A 46 12.88 -5.73 -3.35
C ASN A 46 13.11 -6.07 -4.84
N ASP A 47 14.24 -5.64 -5.40
CA ASP A 47 14.52 -5.82 -6.84
C ASP A 47 14.53 -7.29 -7.26
N ASP A 48 15.00 -8.21 -6.40
CA ASP A 48 14.91 -9.66 -6.61
C ASP A 48 13.47 -10.17 -6.77
N LEU A 49 12.53 -9.60 -6.00
CA LEU A 49 11.11 -9.98 -6.07
C LEU A 49 10.46 -9.35 -7.30
N LYS A 50 10.86 -8.14 -7.68
CA LYS A 50 10.43 -7.50 -8.93
C LYS A 50 10.89 -8.28 -10.14
N ALA A 51 12.14 -8.75 -10.17
CA ALA A 51 12.67 -9.59 -11.25
C ALA A 51 11.82 -10.86 -11.43
N LYS A 52 11.47 -11.55 -10.33
CA LYS A 52 10.55 -12.70 -10.37
C LYS A 52 9.15 -12.34 -10.86
N LEU A 53 8.62 -11.17 -10.51
CA LEU A 53 7.30 -10.71 -10.99
C LEU A 53 7.33 -10.35 -12.48
N ASN A 54 8.46 -9.86 -12.98
CA ASN A 54 8.67 -9.55 -14.39
C ASN A 54 8.66 -10.83 -15.26
N GLU A 55 9.15 -11.96 -14.72
CA GLU A 55 8.98 -13.28 -15.38
C GLU A 55 7.51 -13.63 -15.65
N TYR A 56 6.59 -13.14 -14.80
CA TYR A 56 5.13 -13.30 -14.97
C TYR A 56 4.48 -12.19 -15.81
N LYS A 57 5.27 -11.37 -16.53
CA LYS A 57 4.80 -10.24 -17.36
C LYS A 57 4.02 -9.16 -16.60
N ILE A 58 4.29 -8.98 -15.31
CA ILE A 58 3.77 -7.84 -14.55
C ILE A 58 4.63 -6.63 -14.93
N ASN A 59 4.09 -5.78 -15.79
CA ASN A 59 4.83 -4.71 -16.46
C ASN A 59 5.31 -3.64 -15.46
N ASP A 60 6.57 -3.23 -15.57
CA ASP A 60 7.18 -2.23 -14.68
C ASP A 60 6.50 -0.84 -14.76
N ASN A 61 5.75 -0.58 -15.83
CA ASN A 61 4.98 0.66 -16.02
C ASN A 61 3.77 0.81 -15.08
N ILE A 62 3.44 -0.21 -14.29
CA ILE A 62 2.37 -0.16 -13.27
C ILE A 62 2.83 0.60 -12.01
N PHE A 63 4.15 0.82 -11.87
CA PHE A 63 4.74 1.34 -10.65
C PHE A 63 4.71 2.88 -10.59
N PRO A 64 3.96 3.48 -9.63
CA PRO A 64 3.89 4.93 -9.53
C PRO A 64 5.25 5.50 -9.08
N PRO A 65 5.83 6.49 -9.79
CA PRO A 65 7.13 7.02 -9.44
C PRO A 65 7.05 7.78 -8.11
N ASN A 66 7.92 7.41 -7.18
CA ASN A 66 8.23 8.14 -5.94
C ASN A 66 7.04 8.30 -4.99
N THR A 67 6.74 7.27 -4.21
CA THR A 67 5.77 7.42 -3.12
C THR A 67 6.40 8.11 -1.90
N LEU A 68 5.61 8.91 -1.19
CA LEU A 68 6.06 9.69 -0.04
C LEU A 68 6.36 8.82 1.20
N PHE A 69 5.86 7.59 1.21
CA PHE A 69 5.93 6.68 2.34
C PHE A 69 6.26 5.28 1.86
N ASN A 70 7.16 4.58 2.56
CA ASN A 70 7.35 3.16 2.30
C ASN A 70 6.20 2.35 2.90
N TYR A 71 5.13 2.19 2.12
CA TYR A 71 3.89 1.54 2.55
C TYR A 71 4.07 0.07 2.92
N THR A 72 5.08 -0.63 2.39
CA THR A 72 5.33 -2.04 2.72
C THR A 72 5.61 -2.26 4.20
N ILE A 73 6.30 -1.32 4.85
CA ILE A 73 6.68 -1.42 6.27
C ILE A 73 5.43 -1.36 7.17
N PHE A 74 4.33 -0.76 6.69
CA PHE A 74 3.11 -0.62 7.47
C PHE A 74 2.21 -1.84 7.40
N LEU A 75 2.42 -2.76 6.45
CA LEU A 75 1.63 -3.98 6.34
C LEU A 75 1.90 -4.91 7.54
N LYS A 76 0.94 -5.07 8.45
CA LYS A 76 1.05 -6.05 9.54
C LYS A 76 0.24 -7.32 9.33
N GLN A 77 -0.82 -7.24 8.53
CA GLN A 77 -1.74 -8.36 8.35
C GLN A 77 -1.99 -8.61 6.86
N LEU A 78 -1.73 -9.85 6.44
CA LEU A 78 -2.08 -10.34 5.12
C LEU A 78 -2.83 -11.66 5.32
N HIS A 79 -4.15 -11.63 5.10
CA HIS A 79 -4.98 -12.81 5.25
C HIS A 79 -5.00 -13.58 3.92
N THR A 80 -4.14 -14.57 3.77
CA THR A 80 -4.29 -15.56 2.69
C THR A 80 -5.34 -16.58 3.13
N ARG A 81 -6.44 -16.73 2.37
CA ARG A 81 -7.26 -17.94 2.54
C ARG A 81 -6.44 -19.11 1.98
N LYS A 82 -6.25 -20.13 2.82
CA LYS A 82 -5.72 -21.44 2.42
C LYS A 82 -6.77 -22.21 1.63
#